data_AF-A0A8J0VKU5-F1
#
_entry.id   AF-A0A8J0VKU5-F1
#
_cell.length_a   1.000
_cell.length_b   1.000
_cell.length_c   1.000
_cell.angle_alpha   90.00
_cell.angle_beta   90.00
_cell.angle_gamma   90.00
#
_symmetry.space_group_name_H-M   'P 1'
#
loop_
_entity.id
_entity.type
_entity.pdbx_description
1 polymer ?
#
loop_
_entity_poly.entity_id
_entity_poly.type
_entity_poly.pdbx_seq_one_letter_code
_entity_poly.pdbx_strand_id
1 'polypeptide(L)'
;MESEVSAELYKMWLGTYAVPQAGHYWDYTDDSWNPNGEMCSDAAPCRRLLDMSDEVLLMVLELLDPFSLLKLGGACRTLYRISNTDSLWAQHCRLVFGSGFRNGCTDYTPKEAFKLLYMWGKLYKTLPCNRQLQDLLFSGLPLKRYWIQWLTLEEMVPLPPVQLTDQAIDDIWGINKDQLDEKHKVTDESLEDVDNCLYRYDWKELHNMAIKYHGDFTKVQSHVLQKMSTECHEDLEWLYCQFMRYRFQWLFSYWLFGLSKSCARQLQRIFLWWKRFDKRKVSCWGSSACDVEYLASLHAITDDYWNGKLACGDENIGIQTVENYFSMCRSLLAWILGRKWGRFKQKKVYQDTLDGVHRMLKAEMQVSVVNHEQFWAAAKVQMMRICTLEETAGNYVNWKLIDSLPCYRLYMTFGDSFYLEHIKGFLTRKQLISNWLLQEENFWVRNLLPESLFYLLEYDTKIYEERLHGDTMAAHLTRLIWLYLHSGHQLYIDAMKGFVYECAYASFASQIYETGTIISSFLYF
;
A
#
# COMPACT_ATOMS: atom_id res chain seq x y z
N MET A 1 20.92 -12.45 -28.98
CA MET A 1 21.38 -11.52 -27.92
C MET A 1 20.49 -10.29 -27.79
N GLU A 2 20.03 -9.63 -28.87
CA GLU A 2 19.07 -8.51 -28.76
C GLU A 2 17.62 -8.92 -28.39
N SER A 3 17.17 -10.14 -28.70
CA SER A 3 15.79 -10.59 -28.43
C SER A 3 15.52 -10.92 -26.95
N GLU A 4 16.52 -11.39 -26.20
CA GLU A 4 16.37 -11.72 -24.77
C GLU A 4 16.28 -10.44 -23.92
N VAL A 5 17.11 -9.44 -24.23
CA VAL A 5 17.09 -8.12 -23.56
C VAL A 5 15.77 -7.39 -23.84
N SER A 6 15.25 -7.48 -25.06
CA SER A 6 13.94 -6.92 -25.41
C SER A 6 12.80 -7.63 -24.68
N ALA A 7 12.85 -8.95 -24.49
CA ALA A 7 11.83 -9.70 -23.77
C ALA A 7 11.85 -9.44 -22.25
N GLU A 8 13.03 -9.23 -21.65
CA GLU A 8 13.16 -8.85 -20.25
C GLU A 8 12.67 -7.42 -19.98
N LEU A 9 13.01 -6.47 -20.85
CA LEU A 9 12.47 -5.11 -20.78
C LEU A 9 10.94 -5.13 -20.95
N TYR A 10 10.42 -5.93 -21.88
CA TYR A 10 8.98 -6.06 -22.08
C TYR A 10 8.24 -6.64 -20.86
N LYS A 11 8.84 -7.63 -20.19
CA LYS A 11 8.33 -8.20 -18.93
C LYS A 11 8.40 -7.21 -17.77
N MET A 12 9.43 -6.35 -17.73
CA MET A 12 9.57 -5.27 -16.75
C MET A 12 8.46 -4.22 -16.94
N TRP A 13 8.18 -3.81 -18.18
CA TRP A 13 7.13 -2.85 -18.53
C TRP A 13 5.71 -3.35 -18.24
N LEU A 14 5.45 -4.65 -18.45
CA LEU A 14 4.18 -5.31 -18.09
C LEU A 14 3.86 -5.29 -16.58
N GLY A 15 4.85 -5.05 -15.71
CA GLY A 15 4.66 -4.88 -14.27
C GLY A 15 4.30 -3.46 -13.84
N THR A 16 4.73 -2.45 -14.60
CA THR A 16 4.81 -1.06 -14.12
C THR A 16 3.55 -0.22 -14.33
N TYR A 17 2.58 -0.67 -15.14
CA TYR A 17 1.36 0.08 -15.45
C TYR A 17 0.08 -0.71 -15.20
N ALA A 18 -0.20 -0.96 -13.92
CA ALA A 18 -1.49 -1.51 -13.51
C ALA A 18 -2.00 -0.82 -12.24
N VAL A 19 -2.60 0.35 -12.37
CA VAL A 19 -3.69 0.76 -11.47
C VAL A 19 -4.90 1.12 -12.32
N PRO A 20 -5.93 0.26 -12.40
CA PRO A 20 -7.28 0.74 -12.63
C PRO A 20 -7.69 1.54 -11.38
N GLN A 21 -8.20 2.75 -11.55
CA GLN A 21 -9.06 3.33 -10.52
C GLN A 21 -10.26 2.38 -10.36
N ALA A 22 -10.47 1.86 -9.15
CA ALA A 22 -11.65 1.09 -8.83
C ALA A 22 -12.88 1.98 -9.07
N GLY A 23 -13.71 1.66 -10.08
CA GLY A 23 -14.90 2.47 -10.34
C GLY A 23 -15.67 2.21 -11.64
N HIS A 24 -15.09 1.59 -12.67
CA HIS A 24 -15.83 1.34 -13.91
C HIS A 24 -15.87 -0.15 -14.22
N TYR A 25 -16.86 -0.80 -13.60
CA TYR A 25 -17.47 -1.99 -14.16
C TYR A 25 -18.12 -1.63 -15.50
N TRP A 26 -18.15 -2.62 -16.38
CA TRP A 26 -18.69 -2.63 -17.74
C TRP A 26 -20.18 -2.27 -17.81
N ASP A 27 -20.54 -1.01 -17.58
CA ASP A 27 -21.88 -0.50 -17.86
C ASP A 27 -21.81 0.75 -18.75
N TYR A 28 -22.25 0.56 -19.98
CA TYR A 28 -22.53 1.60 -20.94
C TYR A 28 -23.69 2.46 -20.44
N THR A 29 -23.46 3.77 -20.31
CA THR A 29 -24.53 4.76 -20.39
C THR A 29 -24.19 5.73 -21.51
N ASP A 30 -25.09 5.75 -22.48
CA ASP A 30 -25.09 6.60 -23.67
C ASP A 30 -25.47 8.01 -23.23
N ASP A 31 -24.55 8.98 -23.33
CA ASP A 31 -24.88 10.39 -23.10
C ASP A 31 -24.17 11.31 -24.11
N SER A 32 -24.99 11.73 -25.08
CA SER A 32 -25.05 13.02 -25.77
C SER A 32 -23.77 13.86 -25.94
N TRP A 33 -23.25 13.83 -27.18
CA TRP A 33 -22.27 14.80 -27.67
C TRP A 33 -22.99 16.06 -28.20
N ASN A 34 -22.65 17.25 -27.69
CA ASN A 34 -23.23 18.54 -28.08
C ASN A 34 -22.29 19.27 -29.07
N PRO A 35 -22.70 19.59 -30.32
CA PRO A 35 -21.75 19.93 -31.39
C PRO A 35 -21.46 21.43 -31.60
N ASN A 36 -21.80 22.33 -30.67
CA ASN A 36 -21.65 23.77 -30.88
C ASN A 36 -20.82 24.45 -29.77
N GLY A 37 -19.51 24.53 -29.98
CA GLY A 37 -18.59 25.40 -29.24
C GLY A 37 -17.57 25.98 -30.23
N GLU A 38 -17.61 27.30 -30.38
CA GLU A 38 -16.99 28.08 -31.44
C GLU A 38 -15.46 27.90 -31.57
N MET A 39 -14.99 27.94 -32.83
CA MET A 39 -13.58 27.85 -33.22
C MET A 39 -12.83 29.14 -32.91
N CYS A 40 -11.63 29.00 -32.34
CA CYS A 40 -10.58 30.01 -32.39
C CYS A 40 -9.44 29.46 -33.27
N SER A 41 -9.21 30.11 -34.41
CA SER A 41 -8.14 29.82 -35.38
C SER A 41 -6.89 30.64 -35.05
N ASP A 42 -5.77 29.95 -34.82
CA ASP A 42 -4.42 30.27 -35.31
C ASP A 42 -3.36 29.61 -34.41
N ALA A 43 -3.10 28.34 -34.69
CA ALA A 43 -1.88 27.64 -34.30
C ALA A 43 -1.59 26.62 -35.40
N ALA A 44 -0.32 26.43 -35.75
CA ALA A 44 0.12 25.34 -36.64
C ALA A 44 -0.66 24.06 -36.30
N PRO A 45 -1.15 23.26 -37.27
CA PRO A 45 -2.03 22.15 -36.96
C PRO A 45 -1.28 21.22 -36.02
N CYS A 46 -1.62 21.27 -34.73
CA CYS A 46 -1.25 20.24 -33.78
C CYS A 46 -1.93 19.00 -34.32
N ARG A 47 -1.20 18.21 -35.14
CA ARG A 47 -1.68 16.94 -35.68
C ARG A 47 -2.15 16.14 -34.48
N ARG A 48 -3.46 15.94 -34.36
CA ARG A 48 -4.02 15.14 -33.28
C ARG A 48 -3.56 13.71 -33.52
N LEU A 49 -3.36 12.93 -32.46
CA LEU A 49 -2.94 11.54 -32.59
C LEU A 49 -3.83 10.76 -33.59
N LEU A 50 -5.13 11.04 -33.57
CA LEU A 50 -6.13 10.40 -34.44
C LEU A 50 -6.10 10.88 -35.91
N ASP A 51 -5.35 11.94 -36.23
CA ASP A 51 -5.17 12.42 -37.61
C ASP A 51 -4.02 11.67 -38.32
N MET A 52 -3.29 10.81 -37.60
CA MET A 52 -2.27 9.93 -38.16
C MET A 52 -2.90 8.78 -38.94
N SER A 53 -2.16 8.19 -39.88
CA SER A 53 -2.64 7.01 -40.60
C SER A 53 -2.71 5.80 -39.68
N ASP A 54 -3.53 4.82 -40.04
CA ASP A 54 -3.71 3.59 -39.27
C ASP A 54 -2.38 2.84 -39.06
N GLU A 55 -1.47 2.86 -40.05
CA GLU A 55 -0.17 2.22 -39.96
C GLU A 55 0.72 2.90 -38.91
N VAL A 56 0.69 4.24 -38.85
CA VAL A 56 1.45 5.00 -37.84
C VAL A 56 0.86 4.76 -36.46
N LEU A 57 -0.46 4.73 -36.34
CA LEU A 57 -1.13 4.40 -35.10
C LEU A 57 -0.77 2.98 -34.66
N LEU A 58 -0.81 1.98 -35.54
CA LEU A 58 -0.39 0.61 -35.24
C LEU A 58 1.04 0.56 -34.71
N MET A 59 2.00 1.24 -35.36
CA MET A 59 3.39 1.30 -34.88
C MET A 59 3.50 1.91 -33.47
N VAL A 60 2.68 2.92 -33.14
CA VAL A 60 2.64 3.49 -31.78
C VAL A 60 2.01 2.51 -30.80
N LEU A 61 0.92 1.83 -31.19
CA LEU A 61 0.21 0.87 -30.35
C LEU A 61 1.04 -0.38 -30.06
N GLU A 62 1.90 -0.81 -30.99
CA GLU A 62 2.84 -1.93 -30.80
C GLU A 62 3.83 -1.70 -29.65
N LEU A 63 4.10 -0.43 -29.31
CA LEU A 63 4.98 -0.06 -28.20
C LEU A 63 4.26 -0.08 -26.85
N LEU A 64 2.93 -0.16 -26.83
CA LEU A 64 2.17 -0.21 -25.59
C LEU A 64 2.18 -1.61 -25.02
N ASP A 65 2.17 -1.68 -23.68
CA ASP A 65 1.90 -2.94 -23.02
C ASP A 65 0.44 -3.39 -23.32
N PRO A 66 0.20 -4.71 -23.38
CA PRO A 66 -1.10 -5.30 -23.66
C PRO A 66 -2.28 -4.75 -22.84
N PHE A 67 -2.09 -4.29 -21.61
CA PHE A 67 -3.20 -3.75 -20.82
C PHE A 67 -3.53 -2.31 -21.16
N SER A 68 -2.51 -1.49 -21.35
CA SER A 68 -2.69 -0.15 -21.88
C SER A 68 -3.41 -0.23 -23.22
N LEU A 69 -3.06 -1.21 -24.06
CA LEU A 69 -3.74 -1.47 -25.32
C LEU A 69 -5.21 -1.90 -25.15
N LEU A 70 -5.51 -2.81 -24.22
CA LEU A 70 -6.91 -3.20 -23.91
C LEU A 70 -7.75 -2.01 -23.43
N LYS A 71 -7.18 -1.11 -22.61
CA LYS A 71 -7.86 0.11 -22.12
C LYS A 71 -8.06 1.14 -23.23
N LEU A 72 -7.09 1.27 -24.12
CA LEU A 72 -7.11 2.25 -25.21
C LEU A 72 -8.30 2.03 -26.15
N GLY A 73 -8.72 0.78 -26.34
CA GLY A 73 -9.92 0.45 -27.10
C GLY A 73 -11.19 1.09 -26.52
N GLY A 74 -11.23 1.43 -25.23
CA GLY A 74 -12.35 2.13 -24.61
C GLY A 74 -12.36 3.64 -24.84
N ALA A 75 -11.26 4.23 -25.34
CA ALA A 75 -11.14 5.68 -25.46
C ALA A 75 -11.89 6.26 -26.67
N CYS A 76 -11.88 5.57 -27.81
CA CYS A 76 -12.68 5.95 -28.99
C CYS A 76 -12.79 4.80 -30.01
N ARG A 77 -13.72 4.93 -30.96
CA ARG A 77 -13.97 3.92 -32.01
C ARG A 77 -12.75 3.63 -32.89
N THR A 78 -11.97 4.65 -33.25
CA THR A 78 -10.77 4.48 -34.08
C THR A 78 -9.72 3.64 -33.36
N LEU A 79 -9.44 3.96 -32.10
CA LEU A 79 -8.50 3.19 -31.29
C LEU A 79 -9.04 1.79 -30.96
N TYR A 80 -10.35 1.61 -30.78
CA TYR A 80 -10.97 0.29 -30.67
C TYR A 80 -10.69 -0.57 -31.90
N ARG A 81 -10.95 -0.04 -33.10
CA ARG A 81 -10.72 -0.77 -34.36
C ARG A 81 -9.25 -1.13 -34.53
N ILE A 82 -8.35 -0.17 -34.36
CA ILE A 82 -6.91 -0.36 -34.58
C ILE A 82 -6.32 -1.29 -33.52
N SER A 83 -6.70 -1.14 -32.25
CA SER A 83 -6.28 -2.03 -31.16
C SER A 83 -6.81 -3.45 -31.29
N ASN A 84 -7.80 -3.72 -32.15
CA ASN A 84 -8.31 -5.06 -32.42
C ASN A 84 -7.63 -5.74 -33.62
N THR A 85 -6.59 -5.14 -34.20
CA THR A 85 -5.91 -5.72 -35.36
C THR A 85 -5.16 -7.00 -34.97
N ASP A 86 -5.40 -8.09 -35.69
CA ASP A 86 -4.80 -9.40 -35.41
C ASP A 86 -3.25 -9.38 -35.44
N SER A 87 -2.66 -8.60 -36.35
CA SER A 87 -1.20 -8.50 -36.48
C SER A 87 -0.54 -7.94 -35.23
N LEU A 88 -1.19 -6.98 -34.57
CA LEU A 88 -0.75 -6.35 -33.33
C LEU A 88 -0.71 -7.37 -32.19
N TRP A 89 -1.79 -8.12 -32.00
CA TRP A 89 -1.86 -9.15 -30.96
C TRP A 89 -0.99 -10.37 -31.26
N ALA A 90 -0.85 -10.76 -32.52
CA ALA A 90 0.07 -11.82 -32.92
C ALA A 90 1.54 -11.48 -32.62
N GLN A 91 1.92 -10.20 -32.70
CA GLN A 91 3.23 -9.72 -32.25
C GLN A 91 3.37 -9.81 -30.73
N HIS A 92 2.39 -9.34 -29.96
CA HIS A 92 2.42 -9.46 -28.51
C HIS A 92 2.46 -10.93 -28.04
N CYS A 93 1.72 -11.83 -28.68
CA CYS A 93 1.79 -13.26 -28.38
C CYS A 93 3.19 -13.82 -28.64
N ARG A 94 3.84 -13.47 -29.75
CA ARG A 94 5.22 -13.88 -30.04
C ARG A 94 6.19 -13.40 -28.96
N LEU A 95 6.07 -12.14 -28.56
CA LEU A 95 6.97 -11.54 -27.58
C LEU A 95 6.78 -12.14 -26.18
N VAL A 96 5.54 -12.39 -25.76
CA VAL A 96 5.22 -12.83 -24.39
C VAL A 96 5.27 -14.35 -24.23
N PHE A 97 4.76 -15.10 -25.22
CA PHE A 97 4.61 -16.56 -25.15
C PHE A 97 5.56 -17.32 -26.09
N GLY A 98 6.32 -16.63 -26.94
CA GLY A 98 7.24 -17.25 -27.90
C GLY A 98 6.55 -17.87 -29.13
N SER A 99 5.21 -17.80 -29.21
CA SER A 99 4.40 -18.41 -30.26
C SER A 99 3.85 -17.37 -31.24
N GLY A 100 4.12 -17.59 -32.53
CA GLY A 100 3.45 -16.88 -33.61
C GLY A 100 2.13 -17.56 -33.92
N PHE A 101 1.05 -17.13 -33.27
CA PHE A 101 -0.29 -17.56 -33.67
C PHE A 101 -0.51 -17.14 -35.12
N ARG A 102 -0.51 -18.13 -36.02
CA ARG A 102 -0.87 -17.90 -37.41
C ARG A 102 -2.39 -17.78 -37.50
N ASN A 103 -2.86 -16.77 -38.22
CA ASN A 103 -4.26 -16.67 -38.63
C ASN A 103 -4.70 -18.00 -39.27
N GLY A 104 -5.75 -18.62 -38.72
CA GLY A 104 -6.39 -19.81 -39.30
C GLY A 104 -6.09 -21.17 -38.63
N CYS A 105 -5.36 -21.23 -37.51
CA CYS A 105 -5.10 -22.49 -36.79
C CYS A 105 -6.01 -22.70 -35.55
N THR A 106 -6.76 -21.68 -35.15
CA THR A 106 -7.65 -21.66 -33.97
C THR A 106 -8.89 -20.84 -34.31
N ASP A 107 -10.06 -21.21 -33.77
CA ASP A 107 -11.29 -20.40 -33.88
C ASP A 107 -11.20 -19.06 -33.09
N TYR A 108 -10.14 -18.88 -32.30
CA TYR A 108 -9.85 -17.66 -31.54
C TYR A 108 -9.18 -16.56 -32.38
N THR A 109 -9.55 -15.31 -32.10
CA THR A 109 -8.73 -14.16 -32.49
C THR A 109 -7.43 -14.16 -31.67
N PRO A 110 -6.30 -13.66 -32.22
CA PRO A 110 -5.05 -13.53 -31.46
C PRO A 110 -5.20 -12.70 -30.17
N LYS A 111 -6.15 -11.77 -30.14
CA LYS A 111 -6.50 -10.99 -28.95
C LYS A 111 -7.10 -11.85 -27.84
N GLU A 112 -8.05 -12.72 -28.15
CA GLU A 112 -8.67 -13.62 -27.18
C GLU A 112 -7.69 -14.68 -26.68
N ALA A 113 -6.90 -15.26 -27.59
CA ALA A 113 -5.82 -16.18 -27.21
C ALA A 113 -4.85 -15.51 -26.23
N PHE A 114 -4.44 -14.27 -26.51
CA PHE A 114 -3.60 -13.48 -25.60
C PHE A 114 -4.29 -13.30 -24.24
N LYS A 115 -5.56 -12.83 -24.23
CA LYS A 115 -6.34 -12.58 -23.01
C LYS A 115 -6.36 -13.82 -22.10
N LEU A 116 -6.72 -14.97 -22.63
CA LEU A 116 -6.89 -16.20 -21.86
C LEU A 116 -5.55 -16.72 -21.30
N LEU A 117 -4.52 -16.83 -22.16
CA LEU A 117 -3.18 -17.26 -21.73
C LEU A 117 -2.59 -16.32 -20.68
N TYR A 118 -2.82 -15.03 -20.85
CA TYR A 118 -2.34 -14.03 -19.91
C TYR A 118 -3.04 -14.16 -18.55
N MET A 119 -4.37 -14.27 -18.53
CA MET A 119 -5.15 -14.45 -17.31
C MET A 119 -4.71 -15.71 -16.57
N TRP A 120 -4.63 -16.84 -17.27
CA TRP A 120 -4.17 -18.10 -16.70
C TRP A 120 -2.75 -17.97 -16.14
N GLY A 121 -1.80 -17.46 -16.94
CA GLY A 121 -0.41 -17.33 -16.53
C GLY A 121 -0.22 -16.43 -15.31
N LYS A 122 -1.04 -15.37 -15.15
CA LYS A 122 -1.03 -14.55 -13.93
C LYS A 122 -1.63 -15.27 -12.73
N LEU A 123 -2.79 -15.89 -12.90
CA LEU A 123 -3.47 -16.63 -11.84
C LEU A 123 -2.60 -17.77 -11.32
N TYR A 124 -2.03 -18.58 -12.22
CA TYR A 124 -1.19 -19.71 -11.86
C TYR A 124 0.07 -19.29 -11.11
N LYS A 125 0.76 -18.23 -11.55
CA LYS A 125 1.90 -17.66 -10.80
C LYS A 125 1.54 -17.20 -9.39
N THR A 126 0.28 -16.80 -9.18
CA THR A 126 -0.23 -16.37 -7.87
C THR A 126 -0.79 -17.51 -7.04
N LEU A 127 -0.75 -18.75 -7.53
CA LEU A 127 -1.25 -19.93 -6.81
C LEU A 127 -0.77 -20.02 -5.35
N PRO A 128 0.48 -19.66 -4.98
CA PRO A 128 0.91 -19.72 -3.58
C PRO A 128 0.13 -18.80 -2.63
N CYS A 129 -0.45 -17.71 -3.13
CA CYS A 129 -1.15 -16.70 -2.33
C CYS A 129 -2.63 -16.52 -2.69
N ASN A 130 -3.08 -17.04 -3.82
CA ASN A 130 -4.46 -16.95 -4.30
C ASN A 130 -5.33 -18.07 -3.70
N ARG A 131 -5.98 -17.76 -2.58
CA ARG A 131 -6.80 -18.74 -1.85
C ARG A 131 -7.96 -19.29 -2.68
N GLN A 132 -8.58 -18.47 -3.53
CA GLN A 132 -9.71 -18.93 -4.35
C GLN A 132 -9.25 -19.97 -5.39
N LEU A 133 -8.09 -19.74 -6.01
CA LEU A 133 -7.49 -20.71 -6.93
C LEU A 133 -7.03 -21.97 -6.18
N GLN A 134 -6.51 -21.82 -4.96
CA GLN A 134 -6.19 -22.97 -4.11
C GLN A 134 -7.43 -23.79 -3.74
N ASP A 135 -8.50 -23.14 -3.31
CA ASP A 135 -9.75 -23.81 -2.94
C ASP A 135 -10.32 -24.57 -4.15
N LEU A 136 -10.20 -24.01 -5.35
CA LEU A 136 -10.56 -24.70 -6.60
C LEU A 136 -9.69 -25.94 -6.85
N LEU A 137 -8.36 -25.78 -6.85
CA LEU A 137 -7.42 -26.83 -7.23
C LEU A 137 -7.23 -27.92 -6.17
N PHE A 138 -7.39 -27.58 -4.89
CA PHE A 138 -7.12 -28.44 -3.73
C PHE A 138 -8.37 -28.80 -2.93
N SER A 139 -9.58 -28.61 -3.48
CA SER A 139 -10.85 -28.98 -2.82
C SER A 139 -10.99 -30.46 -2.47
N GLY A 140 -10.14 -31.33 -3.04
CA GLY A 140 -10.24 -32.79 -2.91
C GLY A 140 -11.33 -33.40 -3.79
N LEU A 141 -12.09 -32.59 -4.53
CA LEU A 141 -13.02 -33.05 -5.56
C LEU A 141 -12.28 -33.29 -6.88
N PRO A 142 -12.78 -34.18 -7.75
CA PRO A 142 -12.23 -34.35 -9.09
C PRO A 142 -12.23 -33.04 -9.86
N LEU A 143 -11.08 -32.66 -10.42
CA LEU A 143 -10.94 -31.46 -11.23
C LEU A 143 -11.77 -31.58 -12.51
N LYS A 144 -12.52 -30.52 -12.82
CA LYS A 144 -13.24 -30.44 -14.10
C LYS A 144 -12.23 -30.44 -15.26
N ARG A 145 -12.60 -31.07 -16.37
CA ARG A 145 -11.82 -31.13 -17.62
C ARG A 145 -11.25 -29.76 -18.03
N TYR A 146 -12.06 -28.70 -17.91
CA TYR A 146 -11.65 -27.32 -18.17
C TYR A 146 -10.35 -26.92 -17.45
N TRP A 147 -10.23 -27.18 -16.15
CA TRP A 147 -9.04 -26.80 -15.39
C TRP A 147 -7.84 -27.71 -15.68
N ILE A 148 -8.09 -28.99 -15.95
CA ILE A 148 -7.05 -29.94 -16.35
C ILE A 148 -6.39 -29.49 -17.65
N GLN A 149 -7.18 -29.02 -18.63
CA GLN A 149 -6.66 -28.49 -19.89
C GLN A 149 -5.73 -27.28 -19.67
N TRP A 150 -6.03 -26.35 -18.77
CA TRP A 150 -5.14 -25.24 -18.44
C TRP A 150 -3.83 -25.70 -17.77
N LEU A 151 -3.92 -26.66 -16.85
CA LEU A 151 -2.77 -27.23 -16.15
C LEU A 151 -1.77 -27.93 -17.08
N THR A 152 -2.20 -28.36 -18.27
CA THR A 152 -1.29 -28.95 -19.27
C THR A 152 -0.18 -28.01 -19.72
N LEU A 153 -0.41 -26.69 -19.62
CA LEU A 153 0.54 -25.65 -20.00
C LEU A 153 1.66 -25.47 -18.97
N GLU A 154 1.53 -26.06 -17.79
CA GLU A 154 2.43 -25.85 -16.66
C GLU A 154 3.33 -27.08 -16.46
N GLU A 155 4.65 -26.87 -16.45
CA GLU A 155 5.61 -27.97 -16.24
C GLU A 155 5.49 -28.57 -14.83
N MET A 156 5.27 -27.71 -13.83
CA MET A 156 5.29 -28.08 -12.42
C MET A 156 3.93 -27.80 -11.80
N VAL A 157 3.09 -28.84 -11.73
CA VAL A 157 1.76 -28.79 -11.10
C VAL A 157 1.82 -29.33 -9.68
N PRO A 158 1.47 -28.54 -8.64
CA PRO A 158 1.56 -28.95 -7.24
C PRO A 158 0.41 -29.86 -6.79
N LEU A 159 -0.18 -30.64 -7.69
CA LEU A 159 -1.29 -31.55 -7.43
C LEU A 159 -0.82 -33.01 -7.40
N PRO A 160 -1.55 -33.91 -6.73
CA PRO A 160 -1.28 -35.33 -6.83
C PRO A 160 -1.38 -35.83 -8.29
N PRO A 161 -0.82 -37.01 -8.58
CA PRO A 161 -0.87 -37.60 -9.92
C PRO A 161 -2.31 -37.70 -10.41
N VAL A 162 -2.54 -37.38 -11.68
CA VAL A 162 -3.88 -37.36 -12.28
C VAL A 162 -4.27 -38.75 -12.75
N GLN A 163 -5.52 -39.14 -12.56
CA GLN A 163 -6.10 -40.38 -13.07
C GLN A 163 -7.13 -40.04 -14.14
N LEU A 164 -6.90 -40.50 -15.37
CA LEU A 164 -7.71 -40.18 -16.54
C LEU A 164 -7.85 -41.41 -17.44
N THR A 165 -8.95 -41.48 -18.19
CA THR A 165 -9.12 -42.49 -19.23
C THR A 165 -8.22 -42.17 -20.43
N ASP A 166 -7.88 -43.18 -21.23
CA ASP A 166 -7.20 -43.01 -22.52
C ASP A 166 -7.92 -42.01 -23.41
N GLN A 167 -9.26 -42.06 -23.50
CA GLN A 167 -10.04 -41.07 -24.24
C GLN A 167 -9.85 -39.65 -23.70
N ALA A 168 -9.81 -39.46 -22.37
CA ALA A 168 -9.62 -38.14 -21.78
C ALA A 168 -8.20 -37.60 -22.01
N ILE A 169 -7.19 -38.48 -22.03
CA ILE A 169 -5.79 -38.10 -22.30
C ILE A 169 -5.63 -37.67 -23.75
N ASP A 170 -6.19 -38.41 -24.71
CA ASP A 170 -6.22 -38.04 -26.12
C ASP A 170 -6.99 -36.72 -26.32
N ASP A 171 -8.12 -36.58 -25.65
CA ASP A 171 -8.96 -35.39 -25.74
C ASP A 171 -8.31 -34.10 -25.23
N ILE A 172 -7.51 -34.18 -24.16
CA ILE A 172 -6.94 -33.03 -23.45
C ILE A 172 -5.51 -32.72 -23.94
N TRP A 173 -4.67 -33.75 -24.10
CA TRP A 173 -3.27 -33.59 -24.51
C TRP A 173 -3.03 -33.98 -25.98
N GLY A 174 -3.99 -34.59 -26.67
CA GLY A 174 -3.80 -35.09 -28.04
C GLY A 174 -2.91 -36.32 -28.12
N ILE A 175 -2.68 -37.03 -27.01
CA ILE A 175 -1.78 -38.19 -26.97
C ILE A 175 -2.59 -39.46 -27.22
N ASN A 176 -2.35 -40.10 -28.36
CA ASN A 176 -3.01 -41.35 -28.73
C ASN A 176 -2.67 -42.49 -27.74
N LYS A 177 -3.61 -43.43 -27.59
CA LYS A 177 -3.48 -44.63 -26.76
C LYS A 177 -2.17 -45.41 -26.96
N ASP A 178 -1.71 -45.54 -28.21
CA ASP A 178 -0.49 -46.30 -28.56
C ASP A 178 0.80 -45.74 -27.95
N GLN A 179 0.77 -44.49 -27.48
CA GLN A 179 1.91 -43.82 -26.85
C GLN A 179 1.87 -43.92 -25.32
N LEU A 180 0.78 -44.46 -24.74
CA LEU A 180 0.62 -44.62 -23.30
C LEU A 180 1.36 -45.88 -22.84
N ASP A 181 2.21 -45.74 -21.82
CA ASP A 181 2.92 -46.85 -21.21
C ASP A 181 1.98 -47.64 -20.28
N GLU A 182 1.84 -48.95 -20.54
CA GLU A 182 1.03 -49.90 -19.76
C GLU A 182 1.40 -49.92 -18.26
N LYS A 183 2.61 -49.52 -17.87
CA LYS A 183 3.01 -49.40 -16.45
C LYS A 183 2.16 -48.41 -15.66
N HIS A 184 1.56 -47.44 -16.33
CA HIS A 184 0.71 -46.42 -15.70
C HIS A 184 -0.76 -46.81 -15.67
N LYS A 185 -1.12 -47.96 -16.25
CA LYS A 185 -2.48 -48.47 -16.26
C LYS A 185 -2.88 -48.92 -14.84
N VAL A 186 -4.00 -48.41 -14.36
CA VAL A 186 -4.56 -48.78 -13.06
C VAL A 186 -5.35 -50.07 -13.25
N THR A 187 -4.80 -51.21 -12.83
CA THR A 187 -5.52 -52.47 -12.75
C THR A 187 -6.39 -52.47 -11.50
N ASP A 188 -7.60 -51.96 -11.61
CA ASP A 188 -8.64 -52.11 -10.58
C ASP A 188 -9.60 -53.22 -11.03
N GLU A 189 -9.72 -54.30 -10.23
CA GLU A 189 -10.57 -55.47 -10.53
C GLU A 189 -12.08 -55.14 -10.45
N SER A 190 -12.44 -53.91 -10.09
CA SER A 190 -13.82 -53.42 -9.93
C SER A 190 -14.36 -52.63 -11.14
N LEU A 191 -13.54 -52.36 -12.15
CA LEU A 191 -13.91 -51.63 -13.38
C LEU A 191 -13.91 -52.60 -14.58
N GLU A 192 -14.95 -53.45 -14.66
CA GLU A 192 -15.19 -54.38 -15.77
C GLU A 192 -15.74 -53.68 -17.05
N ASP A 193 -15.28 -52.47 -17.37
CA ASP A 193 -15.58 -51.82 -18.66
C ASP A 193 -14.38 -51.94 -19.60
N VAL A 194 -14.50 -52.83 -20.57
CA VAL A 194 -13.42 -53.30 -21.48
C VAL A 194 -12.86 -52.20 -22.39
N ASP A 195 -13.55 -51.07 -22.55
CA ASP A 195 -13.22 -50.03 -23.54
C ASP A 195 -12.51 -48.78 -22.99
N ASN A 196 -12.50 -48.52 -21.67
CA ASN A 196 -11.87 -47.32 -21.10
C ASN A 196 -10.78 -47.68 -20.08
N CYS A 197 -9.53 -47.69 -20.53
CA CYS A 197 -8.39 -47.96 -19.66
C CYS A 197 -8.07 -46.71 -18.82
N LEU A 198 -8.04 -46.86 -17.49
CA LEU A 198 -7.66 -45.77 -16.58
C LEU A 198 -6.13 -45.73 -16.40
N TYR A 199 -5.53 -44.57 -16.63
CA TYR A 199 -4.10 -44.34 -16.47
C TYR A 199 -3.81 -43.32 -15.37
N ARG A 200 -2.76 -43.57 -14.59
CA ARG A 200 -2.26 -42.68 -13.53
C ARG A 200 -0.89 -42.13 -13.93
N TYR A 201 -0.84 -40.82 -14.16
CA TYR A 201 0.40 -40.14 -14.54
C TYR A 201 0.73 -38.97 -13.61
N ASP A 202 2.03 -38.74 -13.44
CA ASP A 202 2.52 -37.48 -12.91
C ASP A 202 2.35 -36.37 -13.95
N TRP A 203 1.97 -35.17 -13.50
CA TRP A 203 1.75 -34.02 -14.38
C TRP A 203 2.96 -33.69 -15.25
N LYS A 204 4.16 -33.79 -14.66
CA LYS A 204 5.42 -33.53 -15.38
C LYS A 204 5.66 -34.54 -16.50
N GLU A 205 5.28 -35.80 -16.29
CA GLU A 205 5.42 -36.84 -17.31
C GLU A 205 4.47 -36.59 -18.48
N LEU A 206 3.19 -36.29 -18.19
CA LEU A 206 2.21 -35.93 -19.22
C LEU A 206 2.64 -34.69 -20.00
N HIS A 207 3.12 -33.65 -19.32
CA HIS A 207 3.62 -32.44 -19.96
C HIS A 207 4.78 -32.73 -20.91
N ASN A 208 5.76 -33.53 -20.47
CA ASN A 208 6.90 -33.94 -21.31
C ASN A 208 6.46 -34.80 -22.51
N MET A 209 5.51 -35.72 -22.30
CA MET A 209 4.95 -36.53 -23.39
C MET A 209 4.21 -35.67 -24.41
N ALA A 210 3.44 -34.68 -23.95
CA ALA A 210 2.72 -33.77 -24.84
C ALA A 210 3.68 -32.91 -25.66
N ILE A 211 4.73 -32.35 -25.04
CA ILE A 211 5.79 -31.63 -25.78
C ILE A 211 6.43 -32.54 -26.82
N LYS A 212 6.73 -33.80 -26.47
CA LYS A 212 7.32 -34.76 -27.41
C LYS A 212 6.38 -35.11 -28.57
N TYR A 213 5.08 -35.29 -28.29
CA TYR A 213 4.07 -35.63 -29.29
C TYR A 213 3.82 -34.48 -30.27
N HIS A 214 3.59 -33.27 -29.76
CA HIS A 214 3.34 -32.09 -30.57
C HIS A 214 4.62 -31.51 -31.20
N GLY A 215 5.77 -31.83 -30.61
CA GLY A 215 7.12 -31.45 -31.05
C GLY A 215 7.67 -30.20 -30.38
N ASP A 216 6.81 -29.27 -29.96
CA ASP A 216 7.19 -28.08 -29.20
C ASP A 216 6.05 -27.59 -28.30
N PHE A 217 6.38 -26.71 -27.34
CA PHE A 217 5.41 -26.13 -26.40
C PHE A 217 4.38 -25.21 -27.07
N THR A 218 4.75 -24.53 -28.16
CA THR A 218 3.85 -23.59 -28.86
C THR A 218 2.67 -24.31 -29.53
N LYS A 219 2.90 -25.53 -30.00
CA LYS A 219 1.87 -26.41 -30.54
C LYS A 219 1.00 -27.01 -29.44
N VAL A 220 1.57 -27.36 -28.29
CA VAL A 220 0.78 -27.74 -27.10
C VAL A 220 -0.15 -26.59 -26.69
N GLN A 221 0.37 -25.36 -26.61
CA GLN A 221 -0.46 -24.17 -26.34
C GLN A 221 -1.58 -23.98 -27.37
N SER A 222 -1.26 -24.13 -28.66
CA SER A 222 -2.24 -24.00 -29.73
C SER A 222 -3.31 -25.08 -29.66
N HIS A 223 -2.94 -26.31 -29.33
CA HIS A 223 -3.86 -27.43 -29.11
C HIS A 223 -4.81 -27.16 -27.95
N VAL A 224 -4.28 -26.72 -26.80
CA VAL A 224 -5.09 -26.38 -25.61
C VAL A 224 -6.07 -25.26 -25.93
N LEU A 225 -5.60 -24.20 -26.60
CA LEU A 225 -6.47 -23.10 -27.02
C LEU A 225 -7.55 -23.57 -28.02
N GLN A 226 -7.23 -24.48 -28.92
CA GLN A 226 -8.22 -25.06 -29.82
C GLN A 226 -9.29 -25.85 -29.04
N LYS A 227 -8.89 -26.66 -28.06
CA LYS A 227 -9.84 -27.40 -27.20
C LYS A 227 -10.69 -26.48 -26.33
N MET A 228 -10.13 -25.33 -25.94
CA MET A 228 -10.81 -24.28 -25.20
C MET A 228 -11.78 -23.44 -26.03
N SER A 229 -11.76 -23.54 -27.37
CA SER A 229 -12.57 -22.68 -28.26
C SER A 229 -14.09 -22.80 -28.06
N THR A 230 -14.54 -23.95 -27.57
CA THR A 230 -15.95 -24.26 -27.36
C THR A 230 -16.37 -24.19 -25.89
N GLU A 231 -15.45 -23.87 -24.98
CA GLU A 231 -15.67 -23.88 -23.55
C GLU A 231 -16.08 -22.49 -23.02
N CYS A 232 -16.77 -22.44 -21.88
CA CYS A 232 -17.12 -21.18 -21.22
C CYS A 232 -15.96 -20.68 -20.33
N HIS A 233 -15.53 -19.43 -20.53
CA HIS A 233 -14.41 -18.83 -19.80
C HIS A 233 -14.80 -17.94 -18.61
N GLU A 234 -16.09 -17.84 -18.29
CA GLU A 234 -16.60 -16.99 -17.20
C GLU A 234 -15.89 -17.22 -15.87
N ASP A 235 -15.62 -18.48 -15.51
CA ASP A 235 -14.92 -18.80 -14.26
C ASP A 235 -13.48 -18.28 -14.23
N LEU A 236 -12.75 -18.34 -15.35
CA LEU A 236 -11.38 -17.82 -15.46
C LEU A 236 -11.38 -16.29 -15.37
N GLU A 237 -12.30 -15.65 -16.09
CA GLU A 237 -12.47 -14.20 -16.07
C GLU A 237 -12.87 -13.71 -14.67
N TRP A 238 -13.76 -14.45 -13.99
CA TRP A 238 -14.16 -14.14 -12.62
C TRP A 238 -12.98 -14.26 -11.65
N LEU A 239 -12.22 -15.36 -11.68
CA LEU A 239 -11.02 -15.53 -10.84
C LEU A 239 -10.00 -14.43 -11.11
N TYR A 240 -9.82 -14.05 -12.38
CA TYR A 240 -8.93 -12.97 -12.75
C TYR A 240 -9.41 -11.61 -12.22
N CYS A 241 -10.72 -11.34 -12.25
CA CYS A 241 -11.30 -10.14 -11.64
C CYS A 241 -11.04 -10.10 -10.13
N GLN A 242 -11.18 -11.23 -9.44
CA GLN A 242 -10.86 -11.33 -8.01
C GLN A 242 -9.38 -11.06 -7.74
N PHE A 243 -8.49 -11.65 -8.55
CA PHE A 243 -7.07 -11.37 -8.50
C PHE A 243 -6.80 -9.86 -8.65
N MET A 244 -7.34 -9.20 -9.66
CA MET A 244 -7.13 -7.77 -9.87
C MET A 244 -7.57 -6.91 -8.68
N ARG A 245 -8.62 -7.35 -7.96
CA ARG A 245 -9.13 -6.66 -6.78
C ARG A 245 -8.30 -6.90 -5.51
N TYR A 246 -7.76 -8.11 -5.35
CA TYR A 246 -7.20 -8.56 -4.07
C TYR A 246 -5.70 -8.93 -4.11
N ARG A 247 -5.02 -8.77 -5.24
CA ARG A 247 -3.61 -9.15 -5.44
C ARG A 247 -2.64 -8.60 -4.40
N PHE A 248 -2.79 -7.33 -4.00
CA PHE A 248 -1.91 -6.71 -3.00
C PHE A 248 -2.12 -7.33 -1.63
N GLN A 249 -3.38 -7.55 -1.25
CA GLN A 249 -3.79 -8.13 0.03
C GLN A 249 -3.32 -9.59 0.13
N TRP A 250 -3.46 -10.36 -0.94
CA TRP A 250 -3.01 -11.74 -1.02
C TRP A 250 -1.49 -11.83 -0.93
N LEU A 251 -0.77 -11.05 -1.74
CA LEU A 251 0.69 -11.05 -1.72
C LEU A 251 1.24 -10.53 -0.39
N PHE A 252 0.63 -9.50 0.20
CA PHE A 252 0.99 -9.01 1.54
C PHE A 252 0.82 -10.10 2.60
N SER A 253 -0.33 -10.78 2.60
CA SER A 253 -0.62 -11.84 3.58
C SER A 253 0.35 -13.02 3.44
N TYR A 254 0.62 -13.40 2.19
CA TYR A 254 1.58 -14.45 1.87
C TYR A 254 2.99 -14.08 2.33
N TRP A 255 3.44 -12.86 2.04
CA TRP A 255 4.73 -12.35 2.52
C TRP A 255 4.80 -12.31 4.06
N LEU A 256 3.75 -11.82 4.72
CA LEU A 256 3.73 -11.63 6.17
C LEU A 256 3.83 -12.95 6.95
N PHE A 257 3.21 -14.02 6.41
CA PHE A 257 3.09 -15.31 7.09
C PHE A 257 3.93 -16.44 6.46
N GLY A 258 4.45 -16.25 5.26
CA GLY A 258 5.33 -17.19 4.56
C GLY A 258 6.77 -17.19 5.06
N LEU A 259 7.12 -16.29 6.00
CA LEU A 259 8.46 -16.20 6.58
C LEU A 259 8.77 -17.38 7.51
N SER A 260 10.06 -17.71 7.64
CA SER A 260 10.53 -18.66 8.65
C SER A 260 10.12 -18.23 10.06
N LYS A 261 9.95 -19.19 10.99
CA LYS A 261 9.50 -18.90 12.37
C LYS A 261 10.34 -17.84 13.09
N SER A 262 11.65 -17.77 12.83
CA SER A 262 12.55 -16.77 13.40
C SER A 262 12.32 -15.38 12.79
N CYS A 263 12.21 -15.30 11.47
CA CYS A 263 11.92 -14.06 10.74
C CYS A 263 10.53 -13.51 11.09
N ALA A 264 9.51 -14.36 11.15
CA ALA A 264 8.15 -13.99 11.53
C ALA A 264 8.09 -13.37 12.94
N ARG A 265 8.81 -13.94 13.92
CA ARG A 265 8.90 -13.35 15.28
C ARG A 265 9.60 -12.00 15.28
N GLN A 266 10.66 -11.82 14.48
CA GLN A 266 11.34 -10.54 14.37
C GLN A 266 10.43 -9.49 13.73
N LEU A 267 9.75 -9.85 12.63
CA LEU A 267 8.81 -8.99 11.94
C LEU A 267 7.65 -8.57 12.84
N GLN A 268 7.04 -9.53 13.54
CA GLN A 268 6.00 -9.28 14.54
C GLN A 268 6.50 -8.30 15.62
N ARG A 269 7.72 -8.50 16.13
CA ARG A 269 8.30 -7.58 17.10
C ARG A 269 8.41 -6.18 16.52
N ILE A 270 8.91 -6.01 15.30
CA ILE A 270 9.07 -4.71 14.63
C ILE A 270 7.71 -4.03 14.42
N PHE A 271 6.72 -4.73 13.85
CA PHE A 271 5.37 -4.21 13.61
C PHE A 271 4.69 -3.67 14.86
N LEU A 272 4.82 -4.41 15.95
CA LEU A 272 4.15 -4.09 17.21
C LEU A 272 5.02 -3.21 18.11
N TRP A 273 6.27 -2.95 17.73
CA TRP A 273 7.20 -2.24 18.59
C TRP A 273 6.80 -0.79 18.74
N TRP A 274 6.53 -0.37 19.98
CA TRP A 274 6.18 1.00 20.36
C TRP A 274 4.93 1.61 19.67
N LYS A 275 4.32 0.93 18.70
CA LYS A 275 2.99 1.23 18.16
C LYS A 275 1.92 0.90 19.20
N ARG A 276 0.85 1.70 19.20
CA ARG A 276 -0.33 1.40 20.03
C ARG A 276 -1.22 0.49 19.19
N PHE A 277 -1.51 -0.70 19.69
CA PHE A 277 -2.29 -1.69 18.94
C PHE A 277 -3.37 -2.35 19.79
N ASP A 278 -4.39 -2.87 19.12
CA ASP A 278 -5.43 -3.70 19.72
C ASP A 278 -4.92 -5.13 19.88
N LYS A 279 -4.83 -5.59 21.13
CA LYS A 279 -4.34 -6.94 21.45
C LYS A 279 -5.23 -8.04 20.86
N ARG A 280 -6.54 -7.81 20.70
CA ARG A 280 -7.48 -8.81 20.16
C ARG A 280 -7.27 -9.02 18.67
N LYS A 281 -7.02 -7.95 17.91
CA LYS A 281 -6.76 -8.02 16.47
C LYS A 281 -5.43 -8.69 16.12
N VAL A 282 -4.49 -8.67 17.07
CA VAL A 282 -3.12 -9.15 16.89
C VAL A 282 -2.88 -10.51 17.57
N SER A 283 -3.76 -10.97 18.46
CA SER A 283 -3.58 -12.23 19.22
C SER A 283 -3.45 -13.47 18.33
N CYS A 284 -4.06 -13.40 17.15
CA CYS A 284 -4.10 -14.47 16.16
C CYS A 284 -3.04 -14.30 15.06
N TRP A 285 -1.92 -13.61 15.33
CA TRP A 285 -0.86 -13.38 14.34
C TRP A 285 -0.46 -14.67 13.62
N GLY A 286 -0.57 -14.67 12.29
CA GLY A 286 -0.21 -15.83 11.46
C GLY A 286 -1.28 -16.91 11.34
N SER A 287 -2.46 -16.73 11.94
CA SER A 287 -3.60 -17.62 11.72
C SER A 287 -4.60 -17.03 10.72
N SER A 288 -5.52 -17.86 10.24
CA SER A 288 -6.62 -17.45 9.35
C SER A 288 -7.57 -16.41 9.96
N ALA A 289 -7.57 -16.25 11.28
CA ALA A 289 -8.37 -15.27 12.01
C ALA A 289 -7.64 -13.94 12.24
N CYS A 290 -6.44 -13.76 11.68
CA CYS A 290 -5.68 -12.52 11.80
C CYS A 290 -6.29 -11.39 10.97
N ASP A 291 -6.45 -10.21 11.57
CA ASP A 291 -6.90 -9.00 10.88
C ASP A 291 -5.71 -8.35 10.16
N VAL A 292 -5.43 -8.84 8.94
CA VAL A 292 -4.26 -8.42 8.15
C VAL A 292 -4.38 -6.96 7.69
N GLU A 293 -5.59 -6.50 7.40
CA GLU A 293 -5.85 -5.10 7.06
C GLU A 293 -5.44 -4.18 8.22
N TYR A 294 -5.85 -4.55 9.44
CA TYR A 294 -5.40 -3.82 10.63
C TYR A 294 -3.88 -3.82 10.77
N LEU A 295 -3.21 -4.95 10.52
CA LEU A 295 -1.75 -5.00 10.57
C LEU A 295 -1.12 -4.07 9.53
N ALA A 296 -1.60 -4.08 8.29
CA ALA A 296 -1.14 -3.17 7.25
C ALA A 296 -1.27 -1.69 7.66
N SER A 297 -2.36 -1.33 8.35
CA SER A 297 -2.60 0.05 8.81
C SER A 297 -1.62 0.57 9.88
N LEU A 298 -0.84 -0.30 10.56
CA LEU A 298 0.06 0.10 11.64
C LEU A 298 1.26 0.93 11.15
N HIS A 299 1.65 0.75 9.89
CA HIS A 299 2.73 1.49 9.24
C HIS A 299 2.26 2.08 7.90
N ALA A 300 2.59 3.34 7.64
CA ALA A 300 2.11 4.05 6.46
C ALA A 300 2.56 3.38 5.14
N ILE A 301 3.77 2.82 5.09
CA ILE A 301 4.30 2.15 3.87
C ILE A 301 3.56 0.84 3.60
N THR A 302 3.19 0.08 4.63
CA THR A 302 2.41 -1.15 4.45
C THR A 302 0.96 -0.87 4.11
N ASP A 303 0.39 0.22 4.65
CA ASP A 303 -0.92 0.72 4.26
C ASP A 303 -0.94 1.20 2.80
N ASP A 304 0.09 1.93 2.36
CA ASP A 304 0.23 2.34 0.96
C ASP A 304 0.35 1.12 0.03
N TYR A 305 1.09 0.07 0.42
CA TYR A 305 1.16 -1.18 -0.36
C TYR A 305 -0.18 -1.91 -0.42
N TRP A 306 -0.85 -2.08 0.72
CA TRP A 306 -2.15 -2.75 0.82
C TRP A 306 -3.21 -2.11 -0.10
N ASN A 307 -3.13 -0.79 -0.24
CA ASN A 307 -4.01 0.01 -1.09
C ASN A 307 -3.50 0.20 -2.54
N GLY A 308 -2.41 -0.47 -2.94
CA GLY A 308 -1.85 -0.41 -4.30
C GLY A 308 -1.25 0.95 -4.68
N LYS A 309 -0.82 1.76 -3.71
CA LYS A 309 -0.26 3.10 -3.92
C LYS A 309 1.26 3.12 -4.14
N LEU A 310 1.95 2.02 -3.87
CA LEU A 310 3.39 1.90 -4.11
C LEU A 310 3.68 1.53 -5.57
N ALA A 311 4.80 2.06 -6.09
CA ALA A 311 5.38 1.69 -7.39
C ALA A 311 4.36 1.61 -8.53
N CYS A 312 3.49 2.60 -8.65
CA CYS A 312 2.42 2.66 -9.66
C CYS A 312 1.57 1.38 -9.73
N GLY A 313 1.39 0.69 -8.60
CA GLY A 313 0.61 -0.55 -8.51
C GLY A 313 1.33 -1.82 -8.97
N ASP A 314 2.66 -1.79 -9.11
CA ASP A 314 3.46 -3.00 -9.33
C ASP A 314 3.57 -3.79 -8.02
N GLU A 315 3.07 -5.04 -8.01
CA GLU A 315 3.01 -5.85 -6.80
C GLU A 315 4.40 -6.28 -6.32
N ASN A 316 5.32 -6.58 -7.26
CA ASN A 316 6.65 -7.10 -6.94
C ASN A 316 7.57 -5.99 -6.45
N ILE A 317 7.55 -4.85 -7.13
CA ILE A 317 8.32 -3.67 -6.71
C ILE A 317 7.76 -3.14 -5.39
N GLY A 318 6.43 -3.14 -5.24
CA GLY A 318 5.76 -2.75 -4.01
C GLY A 318 6.16 -3.61 -2.82
N ILE A 319 6.09 -4.94 -2.94
CA ILE A 319 6.45 -5.83 -1.82
C ILE A 319 7.95 -5.78 -1.51
N GLN A 320 8.81 -5.65 -2.52
CA GLN A 320 10.25 -5.48 -2.31
C GLN A 320 10.56 -4.17 -1.56
N THR A 321 9.82 -3.10 -1.82
CA THR A 321 9.93 -1.84 -1.08
C THR A 321 9.52 -2.02 0.39
N VAL A 322 8.47 -2.81 0.65
CA VAL A 322 8.06 -3.18 2.02
C VAL A 322 9.16 -3.97 2.73
N GLU A 323 9.78 -4.96 2.06
CA GLU A 323 10.90 -5.73 2.61
C GLU A 323 12.09 -4.86 3.00
N ASN A 324 12.49 -3.96 2.11
CA ASN A 324 13.59 -3.01 2.33
C ASN A 324 13.28 -2.06 3.50
N TYR A 325 12.03 -1.60 3.61
CA TYR A 325 11.57 -0.81 4.74
C TYR A 325 11.69 -1.56 6.08
N PHE A 326 11.31 -2.84 6.13
CA PHE A 326 11.45 -3.63 7.36
C PHE A 326 12.90 -3.95 7.70
N SER A 327 13.74 -4.15 6.69
CA SER A 327 15.19 -4.25 6.86
C SER A 327 15.75 -2.98 7.52
N MET A 328 15.35 -1.79 7.06
CA MET A 328 15.72 -0.53 7.70
C MET A 328 15.17 -0.42 9.12
N CYS A 329 13.91 -0.79 9.36
CA CYS A 329 13.31 -0.76 10.70
C CYS A 329 14.08 -1.60 11.71
N ARG A 330 14.63 -2.75 11.27
CA ARG A 330 15.50 -3.60 12.09
C ARG A 330 16.80 -2.87 12.46
N SER A 331 17.46 -2.22 11.51
CA SER A 331 18.67 -1.41 11.75
C SER A 331 18.37 -0.23 12.69
N LEU A 332 17.25 0.46 12.48
CA LEU A 332 16.80 1.56 13.34
C LEU A 332 16.56 1.10 14.77
N LEU A 333 15.85 -0.01 14.95
CA LEU A 333 15.57 -0.57 16.26
C LEU A 333 16.87 -0.93 17.01
N ALA A 334 17.82 -1.59 16.33
CA ALA A 334 19.12 -1.92 16.90
C ALA A 334 19.89 -0.66 17.32
N TRP A 335 19.88 0.38 16.48
CA TRP A 335 20.53 1.66 16.77
C TRP A 335 19.92 2.35 18.00
N ILE A 336 18.59 2.42 18.09
CA ILE A 336 17.89 3.05 19.23
C ILE A 336 18.15 2.29 20.53
N LEU A 337 18.09 0.95 20.50
CA LEU A 337 18.32 0.11 21.68
C LEU A 337 19.79 0.15 22.15
N GLY A 338 20.73 0.47 21.26
CA GLY A 338 22.12 0.74 21.63
C GLY A 338 22.33 2.06 22.39
N ARG A 339 21.32 2.92 22.50
CA ARG A 339 21.40 4.20 23.22
C ARG A 339 20.91 4.08 24.66
N LYS A 340 21.56 4.82 25.56
CA LYS A 340 21.16 4.99 26.97
C LYS A 340 19.97 5.95 27.11
N TRP A 341 18.87 5.67 26.41
CA TRP A 341 17.66 6.49 26.44
C TRP A 341 16.53 5.79 27.20
N GLY A 342 15.70 6.57 27.89
CA GLY A 342 14.48 6.04 28.50
C GLY A 342 13.45 5.57 27.45
N ARG A 343 12.55 4.67 27.85
CA ARG A 343 11.55 4.04 26.97
C ARG A 343 10.70 5.04 26.18
N PHE A 344 10.33 6.17 26.80
CA PHE A 344 9.54 7.22 26.15
C PHE A 344 10.29 7.87 24.98
N LYS A 345 11.56 8.24 25.20
CA LYS A 345 12.42 8.82 24.16
C LYS A 345 12.68 7.83 23.03
N GLN A 346 13.02 6.59 23.36
CA GLN A 346 13.21 5.53 22.37
C GLN A 346 11.99 5.37 21.46
N LYS A 347 10.79 5.32 22.05
CA LYS A 347 9.52 5.27 21.31
C LYS A 347 9.31 6.48 20.41
N LYS A 348 9.53 7.69 20.93
CA LYS A 348 9.30 8.93 20.17
C LYS A 348 10.24 9.03 18.97
N VAL A 349 11.55 8.80 19.19
CA VAL A 349 12.55 8.78 18.12
C VAL A 349 12.19 7.76 17.05
N TYR A 350 11.78 6.55 17.44
CA TYR A 350 11.37 5.53 16.48
C TYR A 350 10.17 5.98 15.64
N GLN A 351 9.10 6.45 16.28
CA GLN A 351 7.87 6.85 15.58
C GLN A 351 8.12 8.03 14.64
N ASP A 352 8.72 9.12 15.13
CA ASP A 352 8.95 10.33 14.34
C ASP A 352 9.96 10.06 13.20
N THR A 353 10.93 9.16 13.39
CA THR A 353 11.85 8.76 12.32
C THR A 353 11.08 8.06 11.20
N LEU A 354 10.22 7.09 11.51
CA LEU A 354 9.44 6.38 10.49
C LEU A 354 8.49 7.32 9.75
N ASP A 355 7.81 8.21 10.45
CA ASP A 355 6.91 9.21 9.86
C ASP A 355 7.68 10.22 8.99
N GLY A 356 8.91 10.59 9.38
CA GLY A 356 9.81 11.41 8.59
C GLY A 356 10.30 10.71 7.33
N VAL A 357 10.71 9.44 7.44
CA VAL A 357 11.15 8.62 6.31
C VAL A 357 10.05 8.45 5.27
N HIS A 358 8.83 8.12 5.72
CA HIS A 358 7.67 8.00 4.82
C HIS A 358 7.42 9.31 4.07
N ARG A 359 7.43 10.46 4.77
CA ARG A 359 7.25 11.77 4.13
C ARG A 359 8.33 12.10 3.11
N MET A 360 9.60 11.83 3.42
CA MET A 360 10.72 12.14 2.52
C MET A 360 10.68 11.30 1.23
N LEU A 361 10.38 10.00 1.36
CA LEU A 361 10.47 9.07 0.25
C LEU A 361 9.13 8.83 -0.45
N LYS A 362 8.05 9.51 -0.03
CA LYS A 362 6.68 9.26 -0.53
C LYS A 362 6.59 9.31 -2.06
N ALA A 363 7.17 10.34 -2.68
CA ALA A 363 7.13 10.49 -4.13
C ALA A 363 7.96 9.42 -4.85
N GLU A 364 9.11 9.04 -4.29
CA GLU A 364 9.99 8.02 -4.87
C GLU A 364 9.37 6.63 -4.76
N MET A 365 8.83 6.27 -3.59
CA MET A 365 8.13 5.01 -3.34
C MET A 365 6.87 4.84 -4.21
N GLN A 366 6.29 5.92 -4.72
CA GLN A 366 5.16 5.86 -5.65
C GLN A 366 5.56 5.42 -7.06
N VAL A 367 6.84 5.57 -7.44
CA VAL A 367 7.28 5.39 -8.84
C VAL A 367 8.28 4.26 -8.98
N SER A 368 9.18 4.05 -8.02
CA SER A 368 10.28 3.10 -8.12
C SER A 368 10.51 2.30 -6.84
N VAL A 369 11.31 1.22 -6.95
CA VAL A 369 11.81 0.50 -5.79
C VAL A 369 12.65 1.43 -4.91
N VAL A 370 12.42 1.40 -3.60
CA VAL A 370 13.31 2.03 -2.63
C VAL A 370 14.05 0.94 -1.88
N ASN A 371 15.38 0.97 -1.97
CA ASN A 371 16.26 0.00 -1.35
C ASN A 371 16.59 0.33 0.11
N HIS A 372 17.23 -0.63 0.80
CA HIS A 372 17.61 -0.47 2.20
C HIS A 372 18.46 0.78 2.46
N GLU A 373 19.44 1.07 1.60
CA GLU A 373 20.38 2.18 1.78
C GLU A 373 19.68 3.54 1.64
N GLN A 374 18.74 3.67 0.70
CA GLN A 374 17.91 4.86 0.55
C GLN A 374 17.03 5.09 1.78
N PHE A 375 16.35 4.03 2.26
CA PHE A 375 15.59 4.11 3.52
C PHE A 375 16.47 4.48 4.71
N TRP A 376 17.67 3.90 4.80
CA TRP A 376 18.59 4.13 5.91
C TRP A 376 19.22 5.52 5.86
N ALA A 377 19.52 6.06 4.68
CA ALA A 377 19.97 7.42 4.49
C ALA A 377 18.91 8.42 4.96
N ALA A 378 17.64 8.23 4.53
CA ALA A 378 16.53 9.04 5.01
C ALA A 378 16.34 8.92 6.53
N ALA A 379 16.46 7.71 7.09
CA ALA A 379 16.36 7.48 8.52
C ALA A 379 17.46 8.22 9.29
N LYS A 380 18.72 8.20 8.83
CA LYS A 380 19.82 8.95 9.45
C LYS A 380 19.55 10.45 9.49
N VAL A 381 19.04 11.02 8.40
CA VAL A 381 18.68 12.44 8.34
C VAL A 381 17.60 12.77 9.35
N GLN A 382 16.55 11.95 9.43
CA GLN A 382 15.44 12.15 10.37
C GLN A 382 15.87 11.96 11.83
N MET A 383 16.68 10.94 12.10
CA MET A 383 17.27 10.71 13.42
C MET A 383 18.11 11.91 13.88
N MET A 384 18.94 12.47 12.98
CA MET A 384 19.73 13.66 13.28
C MET A 384 18.83 14.83 13.66
N ARG A 385 17.79 15.10 12.86
CA ARG A 385 16.81 16.17 13.14
C ARG A 385 16.14 16.00 14.50
N ILE A 386 15.67 14.79 14.82
CA ILE A 386 15.00 14.52 16.10
C ILE A 386 15.96 14.72 17.27
N CYS A 387 17.19 14.23 17.17
CA CYS A 387 18.21 14.41 18.20
C CYS A 387 18.56 15.89 18.40
N THR A 388 18.79 16.65 17.33
CA THR A 388 19.08 18.09 17.42
C THR A 388 17.90 18.87 18.02
N LEU A 389 16.67 18.52 17.66
CA LEU A 389 15.47 19.10 18.24
C LEU A 389 15.34 18.78 19.73
N GLU A 390 15.65 17.54 20.13
CA GLU A 390 15.61 17.12 21.53
C GLU A 390 16.64 17.86 22.39
N GLU A 391 17.86 18.00 21.90
CA GLU A 391 18.92 18.80 22.54
C GLU A 391 18.47 20.26 22.70
N THR A 392 17.86 20.82 21.65
CA THR A 392 17.34 22.20 21.68
C THR A 392 16.17 22.37 22.63
N ALA A 393 15.32 21.35 22.75
CA ALA A 393 14.19 21.34 23.66
C ALA A 393 14.58 20.94 25.10
N GLY A 394 15.86 20.71 25.41
CA GLY A 394 16.34 20.46 26.77
C GLY A 394 15.98 19.09 27.35
N ASN A 395 15.97 18.02 26.52
CA ASN A 395 15.85 16.59 26.88
C ASN A 395 14.60 16.12 27.66
N TYR A 396 13.87 17.03 28.31
CA TYR A 396 12.75 16.74 29.21
C TYR A 396 11.44 17.45 28.81
N VAL A 397 11.43 18.18 27.70
CA VAL A 397 10.20 18.82 27.23
C VAL A 397 9.16 17.76 26.89
N ASN A 398 7.95 17.97 27.42
CA ASN A 398 6.77 17.27 26.97
C ASN A 398 6.58 17.53 25.46
N TRP A 399 6.95 16.57 24.63
CA TRP A 399 6.90 16.67 23.16
C TRP A 399 5.53 17.09 22.62
N LYS A 400 4.45 16.84 23.36
CA LYS A 400 3.11 17.29 23.01
C LYS A 400 2.98 18.82 22.93
N LEU A 401 3.90 19.56 23.55
CA LEU A 401 3.98 21.03 23.47
C LEU A 401 4.48 21.51 22.11
N ILE A 402 5.34 20.73 21.46
CA ILE A 402 5.97 21.09 20.18
C ILE A 402 5.32 20.39 19.00
N ASP A 403 4.74 19.19 19.18
CA ASP A 403 4.10 18.41 18.11
C ASP A 403 2.98 19.17 17.38
N SER A 404 2.30 20.09 18.06
CA SER A 404 1.24 20.93 17.48
C SER A 404 1.76 22.18 16.77
N LEU A 405 3.04 22.53 16.92
CA LEU A 405 3.57 23.75 16.32
C LEU A 405 3.77 23.57 14.80
N PRO A 406 3.34 24.53 13.96
CA PRO A 406 3.62 24.49 12.53
C PRO A 406 5.12 24.41 12.22
N CYS A 407 5.95 25.14 12.96
CA CYS A 407 7.40 25.13 12.80
C CYS A 407 8.04 23.77 13.11
N TYR A 408 7.47 22.97 14.03
CA TYR A 408 7.93 21.59 14.24
C TYR A 408 7.74 20.73 13.00
N ARG A 409 6.55 20.79 12.38
CA ARG A 409 6.28 20.02 11.16
C ARG A 409 7.20 20.44 10.01
N LEU A 410 7.42 21.75 9.85
CA LEU A 410 8.32 22.30 8.85
C LEU A 410 9.78 21.90 9.10
N TYR A 411 10.25 21.94 10.35
CA TYR A 411 11.58 21.45 10.72
C TYR A 411 11.76 19.97 10.38
N MET A 412 10.79 19.13 10.73
CA MET A 412 10.86 17.69 10.43
C MET A 412 10.88 17.40 8.92
N THR A 413 10.26 18.26 8.10
CA THR A 413 10.26 18.14 6.65
C THR A 413 11.54 18.69 6.02
N PHE A 414 11.94 19.93 6.34
CA PHE A 414 13.02 20.65 5.65
C PHE A 414 14.37 20.58 6.37
N GLY A 415 14.38 20.44 7.71
CA GLY A 415 15.60 20.40 8.52
C GLY A 415 16.28 21.76 8.70
N ASP A 416 15.61 22.85 8.37
CA ASP A 416 16.15 24.21 8.46
C ASP A 416 16.25 24.69 9.92
N SER A 417 17.42 25.19 10.32
CA SER A 417 17.68 25.72 11.66
C SER A 417 16.80 26.93 12.00
N PHE A 418 16.29 27.66 11.00
CA PHE A 418 15.33 28.75 11.21
C PHE A 418 14.12 28.28 12.03
N TYR A 419 13.50 27.15 11.66
CA TYR A 419 12.34 26.62 12.38
C TYR A 419 12.71 26.12 13.78
N LEU A 420 13.93 25.63 13.97
CA LEU A 420 14.44 25.18 15.25
C LEU A 420 14.59 26.36 16.23
N GLU A 421 15.09 27.51 15.77
CA GLU A 421 15.16 28.73 16.57
C GLU A 421 13.78 29.24 16.98
N HIS A 422 12.77 29.10 16.12
CA HIS A 422 11.38 29.41 16.49
C HIS A 422 10.85 28.50 17.61
N ILE A 423 11.14 27.19 17.55
CA ILE A 423 10.75 26.23 18.60
C ILE A 423 11.48 26.56 19.91
N LYS A 424 12.79 26.83 19.84
CA LYS A 424 13.60 27.24 20.97
C LYS A 424 13.04 28.50 21.63
N GLY A 425 12.77 29.54 20.83
CA GLY A 425 12.17 30.77 21.31
C GLY A 425 10.81 30.55 21.98
N PHE A 426 9.96 29.69 21.42
CA PHE A 426 8.68 29.30 22.02
C PHE A 426 8.88 28.67 23.41
N LEU A 427 9.79 27.69 23.52
CA LEU A 427 10.09 27.02 24.78
C LEU A 427 10.73 27.94 25.82
N THR A 428 11.68 28.78 25.41
CA THR A 428 12.29 29.80 26.27
C THR A 428 11.24 30.76 26.81
N ARG A 429 10.33 31.26 25.96
CA ARG A 429 9.24 32.15 26.40
C ARG A 429 8.30 31.46 27.37
N LYS A 430 8.03 30.17 27.15
CA LYS A 430 7.23 29.38 28.09
C LYS A 430 7.90 29.19 29.44
N GLN A 431 9.22 28.96 29.43
CA GLN A 431 10.03 28.90 30.63
C GLN A 431 10.02 30.25 31.37
N LEU A 432 10.06 31.38 30.65
CA LEU A 432 9.97 32.71 31.25
C LEU A 432 8.63 32.94 31.98
N ILE A 433 7.49 32.52 31.40
CA ILE A 433 6.19 32.59 32.08
C ILE A 433 6.22 31.78 33.37
N SER A 434 6.64 30.51 33.28
CA SER A 434 6.68 29.60 34.43
C SER A 434 7.63 30.11 35.52
N ASN A 435 8.81 30.63 35.15
CA ASN A 435 9.77 31.17 36.09
C ASN A 435 9.23 32.43 36.79
N TRP A 436 8.59 33.33 36.05
CA TRP A 436 7.94 34.51 36.61
C TRP A 436 6.89 34.12 37.65
N LEU A 437 6.02 33.15 37.34
CA LEU A 437 5.00 32.67 38.27
C LEU A 437 5.61 32.10 39.56
N LEU A 438 6.76 31.42 39.46
CA LEU A 438 7.44 30.78 40.58
C LEU A 438 8.26 31.73 41.48
N GLN A 439 8.47 32.99 41.07
CA GLN A 439 9.14 33.99 41.91
C GLN A 439 8.43 34.17 43.26
N GLU A 440 9.20 34.45 44.31
CA GLU A 440 8.67 34.62 45.68
C GLU A 440 7.67 35.79 45.76
N GLU A 441 7.93 36.87 45.04
CA GLU A 441 7.05 38.05 44.95
C GLU A 441 5.65 37.70 44.43
N ASN A 442 5.53 36.64 43.62
CA ASN A 442 4.27 36.18 43.04
C ASN A 442 3.65 35.01 43.83
N PHE A 443 4.14 34.70 45.03
CA PHE A 443 3.58 33.64 45.88
C PHE A 443 2.09 33.87 46.19
N TRP A 444 1.71 35.10 46.49
CA TRP A 444 0.30 35.45 46.77
C TRP A 444 -0.60 35.21 45.55
N VAL A 445 -0.13 35.53 44.34
CA VAL A 445 -0.86 35.29 43.08
C VAL A 445 -1.13 33.80 42.92
N ARG A 446 -0.12 32.95 43.11
CA ARG A 446 -0.24 31.50 42.97
C ARG A 446 -1.32 30.89 43.88
N ASN A 447 -1.49 31.43 45.08
CA ASN A 447 -2.47 30.92 46.05
C ASN A 447 -3.89 31.44 45.82
N LEU A 448 -4.04 32.57 45.13
CA LEU A 448 -5.33 33.24 44.93
C LEU A 448 -5.90 33.06 43.53
N LEU A 449 -5.08 32.63 42.58
CA LEU A 449 -5.52 32.40 41.21
C LEU A 449 -6.41 31.15 41.13
N PRO A 450 -7.53 31.20 40.39
CA PRO A 450 -8.32 30.01 40.10
C PRO A 450 -7.46 28.91 39.46
N GLU A 451 -7.66 27.67 39.90
CA GLU A 451 -6.89 26.50 39.46
C GLU A 451 -6.86 26.36 37.92
N SER A 452 -7.98 26.65 37.26
CA SER A 452 -8.11 26.60 35.79
C SER A 452 -7.21 27.60 35.06
N LEU A 453 -6.91 28.75 35.67
CA LEU A 453 -6.00 29.77 35.11
C LEU A 453 -4.55 29.49 35.51
N PHE A 454 -4.32 29.00 36.72
CA PHE A 454 -3.00 28.61 37.20
C PHE A 454 -2.37 27.55 36.30
N TYR A 455 -3.12 26.48 35.97
CA TYR A 455 -2.61 25.43 35.09
C TYR A 455 -2.17 25.96 33.72
N LEU A 456 -2.81 26.99 33.17
CA LEU A 456 -2.42 27.56 31.86
C LEU A 456 -1.03 28.19 31.86
N LEU A 457 -0.54 28.63 33.03
CA LEU A 457 0.75 29.29 33.19
C LEU A 457 1.90 28.30 33.47
N GLU A 458 1.58 27.05 33.78
CA GLU A 458 2.59 26.02 34.02
C GLU A 458 3.35 25.65 32.74
N TYR A 459 4.63 25.30 32.91
CA TYR A 459 5.51 24.96 31.80
C TYR A 459 5.00 23.78 30.94
N ASP A 460 4.41 22.76 31.54
CA ASP A 460 4.01 21.53 30.82
C ASP A 460 2.61 21.59 30.19
N THR A 461 1.87 22.69 30.39
CA THR A 461 0.47 22.78 29.95
C THR A 461 0.34 23.03 28.46
N LYS A 462 -0.36 22.14 27.75
CA LYS A 462 -0.59 22.29 26.31
C LYS A 462 -1.63 23.39 26.06
N ILE A 463 -1.32 24.26 25.12
CA ILE A 463 -2.26 25.25 24.58
C ILE A 463 -2.95 24.64 23.37
N TYR A 464 -4.28 24.58 23.41
CA TYR A 464 -5.10 24.07 22.34
C TYR A 464 -5.74 25.24 21.59
N GLU A 465 -5.67 25.23 20.25
CA GLU A 465 -6.25 26.29 19.42
C GLU A 465 -7.77 26.43 19.65
N GLU A 466 -8.46 25.32 19.90
CA GLU A 466 -9.89 25.29 20.23
C GLU A 466 -10.23 26.10 21.49
N ARG A 467 -9.28 26.30 22.40
CA ARG A 467 -9.44 27.09 23.64
C ARG A 467 -9.10 28.57 23.48
N LEU A 468 -8.74 29.01 22.27
CA LEU A 468 -8.49 30.43 21.98
C LEU A 468 -9.80 31.23 21.82
N HIS A 469 -10.92 30.55 21.60
CA HIS A 469 -12.20 31.18 21.29
C HIS A 469 -13.13 31.22 22.52
N GLY A 470 -13.96 32.27 22.59
CA GLY A 470 -14.95 32.49 23.63
C GLY A 470 -14.59 33.60 24.64
N ASP A 471 -15.57 33.96 25.46
CA ASP A 471 -15.52 35.12 26.37
C ASP A 471 -15.16 34.75 27.81
N THR A 472 -14.61 33.55 28.02
CA THR A 472 -14.17 33.11 29.35
C THR A 472 -12.81 33.71 29.71
N MET A 473 -12.56 33.89 31.01
CA MET A 473 -11.25 34.32 31.52
C MET A 473 -10.12 33.40 31.05
N ALA A 474 -10.38 32.09 31.00
CA ALA A 474 -9.42 31.10 30.50
C ALA A 474 -9.09 31.28 29.02
N ALA A 475 -10.10 31.54 28.17
CA ALA A 475 -9.87 31.80 26.74
C ALA A 475 -9.14 33.13 26.51
N HIS A 476 -9.41 34.16 27.31
CA HIS A 476 -8.66 35.41 27.26
C HIS A 476 -7.18 35.22 27.63
N LEU A 477 -6.91 34.59 28.78
CA LEU A 477 -5.54 34.30 29.20
C LEU A 477 -4.79 33.41 28.19
N THR A 478 -5.46 32.38 27.67
CA THR A 478 -4.89 31.48 26.65
C THR A 478 -4.47 32.25 25.39
N ARG A 479 -5.27 33.23 24.94
CA ARG A 479 -4.91 34.09 23.79
C ARG A 479 -3.67 34.93 24.05
N LEU A 480 -3.59 35.58 25.22
CA LEU A 480 -2.43 36.40 25.58
C LEU A 480 -1.15 35.56 25.67
N ILE A 481 -1.22 34.40 26.32
CA ILE A 481 -0.11 33.44 26.37
C ILE A 481 0.27 33.00 24.95
N TRP A 482 -0.71 32.57 24.14
CA TRP A 482 -0.44 32.11 22.78
C TRP A 482 0.24 33.18 21.92
N LEU A 483 -0.27 34.42 21.94
CA LEU A 483 0.33 35.54 21.20
C LEU A 483 1.75 35.83 21.65
N TYR A 484 2.02 35.84 22.96
CA TYR A 484 3.37 36.02 23.48
C TYR A 484 4.30 34.86 23.08
N LEU A 485 3.86 33.61 23.24
CA LEU A 485 4.68 32.45 22.92
C LEU A 485 5.05 32.39 21.44
N HIS A 486 4.17 32.84 20.53
CA HIS A 486 4.44 32.84 19.09
C HIS A 486 5.18 34.08 18.60
N SER A 487 4.89 35.28 19.13
CA SER A 487 5.48 36.54 18.65
C SER A 487 6.68 37.03 19.44
N GLY A 488 6.75 36.74 20.74
CA GLY A 488 7.74 37.28 21.66
C GLY A 488 7.61 38.78 21.96
N HIS A 489 6.52 39.43 21.57
CA HIS A 489 6.32 40.84 21.88
C HIS A 489 6.03 41.06 23.37
N GLN A 490 6.77 42.00 23.97
CA GLN A 490 6.67 42.34 25.39
C GLN A 490 5.27 42.79 25.81
N LEU A 491 4.54 43.45 24.91
CA LEU A 491 3.14 43.88 25.12
C LEU A 491 2.25 42.73 25.62
N TYR A 492 2.40 41.53 25.05
CA TYR A 492 1.53 40.40 25.38
C TYR A 492 1.86 39.75 26.72
N ILE A 493 3.14 39.70 27.11
CA ILE A 493 3.52 39.20 28.44
C ILE A 493 3.14 40.20 29.52
N ASP A 494 3.26 41.51 29.28
CA ASP A 494 2.84 42.52 30.25
C ASP A 494 1.31 42.52 30.41
N ALA A 495 0.55 42.42 29.31
CA ALA A 495 -0.89 42.25 29.35
C ALA A 495 -1.31 40.96 30.07
N MET A 496 -0.61 39.85 29.84
CA MET A 496 -0.84 38.59 30.54
C MET A 496 -0.61 38.74 32.05
N LYS A 497 0.50 39.36 32.47
CA LYS A 497 0.81 39.61 33.89
C LYS A 497 -0.26 40.49 34.54
N GLY A 498 -0.65 41.59 33.89
CA GLY A 498 -1.71 42.48 34.35
C GLY A 498 -3.03 41.74 34.57
N PHE A 499 -3.47 40.96 33.58
CA PHE A 499 -4.69 40.17 33.68
C PHE A 499 -4.64 39.13 34.82
N VAL A 500 -3.51 38.44 34.99
CA VAL A 500 -3.32 37.47 36.08
C VAL A 500 -3.38 38.17 37.45
N TYR A 501 -2.77 39.35 37.59
CA TYR A 501 -2.86 40.14 38.83
C TYR A 501 -4.29 40.60 39.12
N GLU A 502 -5.03 41.06 38.11
CA GLU A 502 -6.44 41.45 38.25
C GLU A 502 -7.30 40.27 38.72
N CYS A 503 -7.12 39.08 38.12
CA CYS A 503 -7.84 37.88 38.55
C CYS A 503 -7.50 37.48 39.99
N ALA A 504 -6.22 37.49 40.37
CA ALA A 504 -5.81 37.15 41.73
C ALA A 504 -6.33 38.18 42.76
N TYR A 505 -6.34 39.47 42.40
CA TYR A 505 -6.89 40.52 43.25
C TYR A 505 -8.42 40.40 43.41
N ALA A 506 -9.14 40.06 42.33
CA ALA A 506 -10.58 39.81 42.39
C ALA A 506 -10.91 38.64 43.32
N SER A 507 -10.15 37.54 43.25
CA SER A 507 -10.26 36.42 44.19
C SER A 507 -9.99 36.84 45.64
N PHE A 508 -8.93 37.63 45.88
CA PHE A 508 -8.60 38.15 47.20
C PHE A 508 -9.71 39.03 47.77
N ALA A 509 -10.25 39.95 46.97
CA ALA A 509 -11.35 40.80 47.35
C ALA A 509 -12.59 39.97 47.69
N SER A 510 -12.93 38.96 46.88
CA SER A 510 -14.05 38.04 47.15
C SER A 510 -13.91 37.32 48.49
N GLN A 511 -12.71 36.81 48.80
CA GLN A 511 -12.43 36.15 50.09
C GLN A 511 -12.58 37.10 51.28
N ILE A 512 -12.18 38.38 51.15
CA ILE A 512 -12.39 39.40 52.18
C ILE A 512 -13.87 39.70 52.37
N TYR A 513 -14.63 39.84 51.28
CA TYR A 513 -16.08 40.08 51.38
C TYR A 513 -16.79 38.90 52.03
N GLU A 514 -16.44 37.65 51.69
CA GLU A 514 -17.02 36.45 52.32
C GLU A 514 -16.68 36.36 53.82
N THR A 515 -15.43 36.60 54.20
CA THR A 515 -15.02 36.59 55.62
C THR A 515 -15.60 37.77 56.41
N GLY A 516 -15.72 38.97 55.82
CA GLY A 516 -16.40 40.11 56.43
C GLY A 516 -17.91 39.89 56.61
N THR A 517 -18.54 39.18 55.68
CA THR A 517 -19.96 38.82 55.78
C THR A 517 -20.18 37.79 56.89
N ILE A 518 -19.29 36.80 57.05
CA ILE A 518 -19.32 35.82 58.15
C ILE A 518 -19.14 36.50 59.52
N ILE A 519 -18.22 37.46 59.64
CA ILE A 519 -18.06 38.24 60.89
C ILE A 519 -19.30 39.09 61.19
N SER A 520 -19.95 39.66 60.18
CA SER A 520 -21.20 40.42 60.36
C SER A 520 -22.39 39.53 60.76
N SER A 521 -22.41 38.26 60.34
CA SER A 521 -23.48 37.30 60.67
C SER A 521 -23.26 36.60 62.03
N PHE A 522 -22.03 36.56 62.54
CA PHE A 522 -21.74 36.18 63.93
C PHE A 522 -21.99 37.31 64.94
N LEU A 523 -22.09 38.58 64.50
CA LEU A 523 -22.47 39.72 65.36
C LEU A 523 -24.00 39.91 65.49
N TYR A 524 -24.80 39.08 64.80
CA TYR A 524 -26.26 39.08 64.85
C TYR A 524 -26.87 37.79 65.46
N PHE A 525 -26.07 36.98 66.17
CA PHE A 525 -26.54 35.85 66.99
C PHE A 525 -26.32 36.10 68.48
#